data_AF-A0A812I3C0-F1
#
_entry.id   AF-A0A812I3C0-F1
#
_cell.length_a   1.000
_cell.length_b   1.000
_cell.length_c   1.000
_cell.angle_alpha   90.00
_cell.angle_beta   90.00
_cell.angle_gamma   90.00
#
_symmetry.space_group_name_H-M   'P 1'
#
loop_
_entity.id
_entity.type
_entity.pdbx_description
1 polymer ?
#
loop_
_entity_poly.entity_id
_entity_poly.type
_entity_poly.pdbx_seq_one_letter_code
_entity_poly.pdbx_strand_id
1 'polypeptide(L)'
;EQVPQLKPLLQSQIYCSRGQWGTDVQLHDFFVTSNIQTDDPSEADFFFVPGYAICVLEGNIYNLDEVDELYKELVVALPYFNASGGRDHIFVFGSGMAQSVFQSWEEYIPQAIVLTPETELFNDFAWVAIPPYRPFKDVVIPGSLDLIEVIKALEKSKPLQERRYLTAFFGRADIARALLGIGCDSGFPPSEPYCVEVGRHSTHLSTAISALFEALCVRQSCLSEQLS
;
A
#
# COMPACT_ATOMS: atom_id res chain seq x y z
N GLU A 1 -22.18 3.52 -12.73
CA GLU A 1 -22.06 2.32 -13.61
C GLU A 1 -20.66 1.76 -13.40
N GLN A 2 -20.50 0.45 -13.16
CA GLN A 2 -19.17 -0.13 -12.93
C GLN A 2 -18.40 -0.19 -14.26
N VAL A 3 -17.17 0.33 -14.27
CA VAL A 3 -16.28 0.29 -15.43
C VAL A 3 -15.93 -1.18 -15.73
N PRO A 4 -16.33 -1.75 -16.88
CA PRO A 4 -16.09 -3.17 -17.17
C PRO A 4 -14.61 -3.59 -17.08
N GLN A 5 -13.70 -2.67 -17.40
CA GLN A 5 -12.25 -2.83 -17.35
C GLN A 5 -11.70 -2.94 -15.92
N LEU A 6 -12.46 -2.52 -14.89
CA LEU A 6 -12.11 -2.81 -13.50
C LEU A 6 -12.35 -4.27 -13.15
N LYS A 7 -13.32 -4.94 -13.80
CA LYS A 7 -13.76 -6.28 -13.40
C LYS A 7 -12.61 -7.31 -13.33
N PRO A 8 -11.66 -7.38 -14.28
CA PRO A 8 -10.53 -8.31 -14.19
C PRO A 8 -9.64 -8.04 -12.96
N LEU A 9 -9.40 -6.77 -12.61
CA LEU A 9 -8.63 -6.38 -11.43
C LEU A 9 -9.40 -6.66 -10.13
N LEU A 10 -10.71 -6.44 -10.16
CA LEU A 10 -11.63 -6.62 -9.01
C LEU A 10 -12.04 -8.08 -8.78
N GLN A 11 -11.61 -9.03 -9.62
CA GLN A 11 -11.87 -10.45 -9.38
C GLN A 11 -11.11 -10.90 -8.14
N SER A 12 -11.77 -10.73 -6.99
CA SER A 12 -11.27 -11.02 -5.65
C SER A 12 -10.77 -12.46 -5.56
N GLN A 13 -9.46 -12.63 -5.72
CA GLN A 13 -8.80 -13.80 -5.21
C GLN A 13 -8.52 -13.54 -3.72
N ILE A 14 -8.85 -14.51 -2.86
CA ILE A 14 -8.44 -14.51 -1.43
C ILE A 14 -6.92 -14.29 -1.29
N TYR A 15 -6.17 -14.58 -2.35
CA TYR A 15 -4.75 -14.27 -2.48
C TYR A 15 -4.42 -12.76 -2.41
N CYS A 16 -5.26 -11.87 -2.94
CA CYS A 16 -5.00 -10.43 -2.98
C CYS A 16 -5.05 -9.77 -1.60
N SER A 17 -5.70 -10.38 -0.60
CA SER A 17 -5.79 -9.83 0.75
C SER A 17 -4.60 -10.18 1.64
N ARG A 18 -3.60 -10.88 1.11
CA ARG A 18 -2.41 -11.34 1.84
C ARG A 18 -1.15 -10.58 1.41
N GLY A 19 -0.13 -10.63 2.27
CA GLY A 19 1.16 -9.99 1.98
C GLY A 19 1.10 -8.47 2.00
N GLN A 20 2.14 -7.84 1.45
CA GLN A 20 2.29 -6.38 1.44
C GLN A 20 1.16 -5.71 0.64
N TRP A 21 0.80 -6.30 -0.50
CA TRP A 21 -0.25 -5.80 -1.38
C TRP A 21 -1.68 -5.98 -0.86
N GLY A 22 -1.85 -6.64 0.27
CA GLY A 22 -3.14 -6.71 0.96
C GLY A 22 -3.73 -5.33 1.29
N THR A 23 -2.91 -4.28 1.31
CA THR A 23 -3.36 -2.90 1.53
C THR A 23 -4.36 -2.45 0.48
N ASP A 24 -4.20 -2.89 -0.77
CA ASP A 24 -5.14 -2.58 -1.86
C ASP A 24 -6.55 -3.07 -1.52
N VAL A 25 -6.65 -4.30 -0.98
CA VAL A 25 -7.94 -4.89 -0.57
C VAL A 25 -8.49 -4.18 0.66
N GLN A 26 -7.64 -3.95 1.67
CA GLN A 26 -8.08 -3.30 2.92
C GLN A 26 -8.61 -1.89 2.70
N LEU A 27 -7.96 -1.10 1.83
CA LEU A 27 -8.44 0.24 1.49
C LEU A 27 -9.74 0.19 0.68
N HIS A 28 -9.84 -0.73 -0.29
CA HIS A 28 -11.08 -0.90 -1.04
C HIS A 28 -12.25 -1.29 -0.11
N ASP A 29 -12.06 -2.29 0.76
CA ASP A 29 -13.07 -2.72 1.73
C ASP A 29 -13.44 -1.58 2.70
N PHE A 30 -12.44 -0.83 3.18
CA PHE A 30 -12.67 0.33 4.03
C PHE A 30 -13.55 1.37 3.32
N PHE A 31 -13.19 1.78 2.09
CA PHE A 31 -13.98 2.76 1.37
C PHE A 31 -15.39 2.26 1.12
N VAL A 32 -15.56 1.02 0.62
CA VAL A 32 -16.88 0.40 0.34
C VAL A 32 -17.77 0.30 1.58
N THR A 33 -17.20 0.10 2.77
CA THR A 33 -17.96 -0.04 4.02
C THR A 33 -18.12 1.26 4.80
N SER A 34 -17.36 2.29 4.44
CA SER A 34 -17.41 3.61 5.07
C SER A 34 -18.62 4.44 4.63
N ASN A 35 -18.94 5.46 5.43
CA ASN A 35 -19.99 6.44 5.14
C ASN A 35 -19.48 7.69 4.40
N ILE A 36 -18.27 7.65 3.83
CA ILE A 36 -17.65 8.78 3.11
C ILE A 36 -17.77 8.65 1.58
N GLN A 37 -18.50 7.64 1.11
CA GLN A 37 -18.83 7.48 -0.30
C GLN A 37 -20.05 8.32 -0.67
N THR A 38 -20.10 8.79 -1.91
CA THR A 38 -21.29 9.40 -2.52
C THR A 38 -21.60 8.73 -3.85
N ASP A 39 -22.88 8.59 -4.16
CA ASP A 39 -23.36 8.14 -5.47
C ASP A 39 -23.44 9.28 -6.48
N ASP A 40 -23.34 10.54 -6.03
CA ASP A 40 -23.31 11.74 -6.89
C ASP A 40 -21.85 12.15 -7.17
N PRO A 41 -21.36 11.96 -8.41
CA PRO A 41 -19.98 12.31 -8.77
C PRO A 41 -19.66 13.81 -8.64
N SER A 42 -20.67 14.68 -8.61
CA SER A 42 -20.48 16.13 -8.43
C SER A 42 -20.24 16.52 -6.97
N GLU A 43 -20.61 15.66 -6.02
CA GLU A 43 -20.32 15.82 -4.59
C GLU A 43 -19.02 15.13 -4.18
N ALA A 44 -18.44 14.31 -5.05
CA ALA A 44 -17.21 13.57 -4.75
C ALA A 44 -15.99 14.50 -4.78
N ASP A 45 -15.25 14.55 -3.67
CA ASP A 45 -13.95 15.23 -3.61
C ASP A 45 -12.86 14.46 -4.38
N PHE A 46 -12.96 13.12 -4.37
CA PHE A 46 -12.00 12.22 -4.99
C PHE A 46 -12.67 10.96 -5.52
N PHE A 47 -12.05 10.36 -6.54
CA PHE A 47 -12.43 9.06 -7.11
C PHE A 47 -11.40 8.01 -6.71
N PHE A 48 -11.82 7.01 -5.95
CA PHE A 48 -10.95 5.89 -5.59
C PHE A 48 -10.84 4.88 -6.75
N VAL A 49 -9.62 4.52 -7.13
CA VAL A 49 -9.31 3.52 -8.16
C VAL A 49 -8.49 2.38 -7.52
N PRO A 50 -9.10 1.19 -7.31
CA PRO A 50 -8.37 0.07 -6.71
C PRO A 50 -7.27 -0.42 -7.66
N GLY A 51 -6.12 -0.75 -7.08
CA GLY A 51 -4.94 -1.23 -7.80
C GLY A 51 -5.05 -2.69 -8.20
N TYR A 52 -4.71 -3.61 -7.29
CA TYR A 52 -4.66 -5.05 -7.53
C TYR A 52 -3.67 -5.52 -8.61
N ALA A 53 -2.96 -4.62 -9.30
CA ALA A 53 -1.93 -4.93 -10.30
C ALA A 53 -0.93 -5.99 -9.83
N ILE A 54 -0.33 -5.76 -8.67
CA ILE A 54 0.66 -6.68 -8.10
C ILE A 54 0.04 -8.04 -7.76
N CYS A 55 -1.20 -8.08 -7.27
CA CYS A 55 -1.85 -9.33 -6.92
C CYS A 55 -2.03 -10.20 -8.16
N VAL A 56 -2.51 -9.61 -9.26
CA VAL A 56 -2.74 -10.35 -10.50
C VAL A 56 -1.43 -10.77 -11.17
N LEU A 57 -0.37 -9.98 -11.00
CA LEU A 57 0.99 -10.31 -11.44
C LEU A 57 1.59 -11.48 -10.64
N GLU A 58 1.67 -11.37 -9.32
CA GLU A 58 2.23 -12.41 -8.43
C GLU A 58 1.37 -13.67 -8.39
N GLY A 59 0.07 -13.53 -8.65
CA GLY A 59 -0.86 -14.63 -8.85
C GLY A 59 -0.67 -15.39 -10.18
N ASN A 60 0.25 -14.96 -11.05
CA ASN A 60 0.44 -15.48 -12.41
C ASN A 60 -0.85 -15.47 -13.25
N ILE A 61 -1.71 -14.47 -13.03
CA ILE A 61 -2.95 -14.28 -13.81
C ILE A 61 -2.63 -13.48 -15.08
N TYR A 62 -1.80 -12.45 -14.92
CA TYR A 62 -1.32 -11.60 -16.01
C TYR A 62 0.19 -11.40 -15.87
N ASN A 63 0.88 -11.24 -17.00
CA ASN A 63 2.26 -10.77 -17.03
C ASN A 63 2.32 -9.23 -17.04
N LEU A 64 3.52 -8.65 -16.94
CA LEU A 64 3.70 -7.19 -16.87
C LEU A 64 3.09 -6.44 -18.05
N ASP A 65 3.29 -6.93 -19.28
CA ASP A 65 2.76 -6.27 -20.48
C ASP A 65 1.22 -6.34 -20.51
N GLU A 66 0.64 -7.46 -20.06
CA GLU A 66 -0.81 -7.62 -19.93
C GLU A 66 -1.41 -6.71 -18.85
N VAL A 67 -0.72 -6.54 -17.72
CA VAL A 67 -1.12 -5.59 -16.67
C VAL A 67 -1.05 -4.16 -17.21
N ASP A 68 0.02 -3.81 -17.93
CA ASP A 68 0.17 -2.47 -18.52
C ASP A 68 -0.99 -2.13 -19.46
N GLU A 69 -1.31 -3.01 -20.41
CA GLU A 69 -2.42 -2.82 -21.34
C GLU A 69 -3.78 -2.75 -20.61
N LEU A 70 -4.00 -3.60 -19.60
CA LEU A 70 -5.22 -3.57 -18.80
C LEU A 70 -5.43 -2.22 -18.11
N TYR A 71 -4.36 -1.62 -17.58
CA TYR A 71 -4.43 -0.29 -16.96
C TYR A 71 -4.61 0.83 -17.98
N LYS A 72 -4.01 0.75 -19.16
CA LYS A 72 -4.26 1.71 -20.25
C LYS A 72 -5.74 1.74 -20.63
N GLU A 73 -6.32 0.56 -20.85
CA GLU A 73 -7.75 0.42 -21.17
C GLU A 73 -8.63 0.94 -20.02
N LEU A 74 -8.27 0.61 -18.77
CA LEU A 74 -8.97 1.10 -17.59
C LEU A 74 -8.99 2.63 -17.55
N VAL A 75 -7.82 3.27 -17.61
CA VAL A 75 -7.69 4.73 -17.47
C VAL A 75 -8.48 5.46 -18.55
N VAL A 76 -8.43 4.98 -19.80
CA VAL A 76 -9.22 5.52 -20.91
C VAL A 76 -10.73 5.40 -20.65
N ALA A 77 -11.15 4.35 -19.95
CA ALA A 77 -12.55 4.09 -19.63
C ALA A 77 -13.02 4.73 -18.31
N LEU A 78 -12.12 5.31 -17.49
CA LEU A 78 -12.48 5.88 -16.19
C LEU A 78 -13.40 7.10 -16.35
N PRO A 79 -14.60 7.08 -15.72
CA PRO A 79 -15.47 8.24 -15.67
C PRO A 79 -14.78 9.41 -14.96
N TYR A 80 -15.06 10.63 -15.42
CA TYR A 80 -14.59 11.89 -14.84
C TYR A 80 -13.06 12.12 -14.87
N PHE A 81 -12.26 11.12 -15.24
CA PHE A 81 -10.80 11.20 -15.30
C PHE A 81 -10.29 12.39 -16.14
N ASN A 82 -10.83 12.55 -17.35
CA ASN A 82 -10.42 13.63 -18.24
C ASN A 82 -10.84 15.03 -17.76
N ALA A 83 -11.80 15.16 -16.84
CA ALA A 83 -12.26 16.46 -16.36
C ALA A 83 -11.18 17.18 -15.53
N SER A 84 -10.47 16.42 -14.69
CA SER A 84 -9.36 16.91 -13.88
C SER A 84 -7.99 16.55 -14.48
N GLY A 85 -7.95 15.66 -15.48
CA GLY A 85 -6.72 15.02 -15.94
C GLY A 85 -6.18 14.01 -14.91
N GLY A 86 -7.06 13.43 -14.09
CA GLY A 86 -6.74 12.45 -13.06
C GLY A 86 -6.35 13.03 -11.70
N ARG A 87 -6.31 14.35 -11.51
CA ARG A 87 -5.84 14.98 -10.25
C ARG A 87 -6.66 14.63 -9.01
N ASP A 88 -7.91 14.24 -9.21
CA ASP A 88 -8.86 13.79 -8.18
C ASP A 88 -9.00 12.27 -8.14
N HIS A 89 -8.24 11.51 -8.95
CA HIS A 89 -8.23 10.05 -8.92
C HIS A 89 -7.10 9.53 -8.03
N ILE A 90 -7.46 8.69 -7.08
CA ILE A 90 -6.55 8.07 -6.11
C ILE A 90 -6.33 6.62 -6.53
N PHE A 91 -5.11 6.29 -6.96
CA PHE A 91 -4.67 4.93 -7.27
C PHE A 91 -3.92 4.35 -6.08
N VAL A 92 -4.10 3.05 -5.83
CA VAL A 92 -3.33 2.33 -4.81
C VAL A 92 -2.36 1.37 -5.49
N PHE A 93 -1.10 1.41 -5.07
CA PHE A 93 -0.09 0.42 -5.45
C PHE A 93 0.65 -0.06 -4.19
N GLY A 94 0.06 -1.03 -3.49
CA GLY A 94 0.46 -1.47 -2.16
C GLY A 94 1.68 -2.39 -2.07
N SER A 95 2.54 -2.47 -3.10
CA SER A 95 3.69 -3.40 -3.11
C SER A 95 5.03 -2.69 -3.26
N GLY A 96 6.12 -3.46 -3.04
CA GLY A 96 7.49 -3.06 -3.32
C GLY A 96 7.75 -2.56 -4.75
N MET A 97 6.93 -2.97 -5.72
CA MET A 97 7.07 -2.51 -7.11
C MET A 97 6.31 -1.19 -7.38
N ALA A 98 5.53 -0.71 -6.42
CA ALA A 98 4.72 0.50 -6.52
C ALA A 98 3.94 0.57 -7.84
N GLN A 99 3.76 1.75 -8.44
CA GLN A 99 3.14 1.92 -9.75
C GLN A 99 3.98 1.42 -10.92
N SER A 100 5.21 0.94 -10.69
CA SER A 100 6.07 0.43 -11.79
C SER A 100 5.54 -0.86 -12.42
N VAL A 101 4.58 -1.53 -11.76
CA VAL A 101 3.78 -2.63 -12.34
C VAL A 101 2.88 -2.18 -13.50
N PHE A 102 2.54 -0.89 -13.55
CA PHE A 102 1.89 -0.24 -14.69
C PHE A 102 2.96 0.54 -15.46
N GLN A 103 3.71 -0.11 -16.34
CA GLN A 103 4.92 0.46 -16.97
C GLN A 103 4.71 1.84 -17.61
N SER A 104 3.53 2.07 -18.17
CA SER A 104 3.13 3.31 -18.85
C SER A 104 2.45 4.33 -17.93
N TRP A 105 2.56 4.18 -16.60
CA TRP A 105 1.86 5.04 -15.64
C TRP A 105 2.17 6.53 -15.81
N GLU A 106 3.40 6.90 -16.19
CA GLU A 106 3.77 8.32 -16.38
C GLU A 106 3.01 8.98 -17.53
N GLU A 107 2.63 8.21 -18.55
CA GLU A 107 1.87 8.71 -19.69
C GLU A 107 0.37 8.80 -19.37
N TYR A 108 -0.16 7.79 -18.69
CA TYR A 108 -1.61 7.63 -18.51
C TYR A 108 -2.16 8.26 -17.23
N ILE A 109 -1.39 8.26 -16.14
CA ILE A 109 -1.82 8.81 -14.83
C ILE A 109 -0.81 9.81 -14.23
N PRO A 110 -0.22 10.74 -15.02
CA PRO A 110 0.86 11.62 -14.54
C PRO A 110 0.46 12.45 -13.31
N GLN A 111 -0.80 12.89 -13.27
CA GLN A 111 -1.33 13.81 -12.28
C GLN A 111 -2.17 13.11 -11.19
N ALA A 112 -2.38 11.80 -11.30
CA ALA A 112 -3.14 11.06 -10.30
C ALA A 112 -2.39 10.95 -8.97
N ILE A 113 -3.15 10.88 -7.88
CA ILE A 113 -2.61 10.69 -6.53
C ILE A 113 -2.34 9.20 -6.37
N VAL A 114 -1.11 8.85 -6.02
CA VAL A 114 -0.74 7.47 -5.72
C VAL A 114 -0.60 7.26 -4.22
N LEU A 115 -1.25 6.21 -3.70
CA LEU A 115 -0.99 5.66 -2.38
C LEU A 115 -0.03 4.47 -2.52
N THR A 116 1.15 4.56 -1.91
CA THR A 116 2.18 3.52 -2.02
C THR A 116 3.01 3.40 -0.73
N PRO A 117 3.47 2.20 -0.35
CA PRO A 117 4.45 2.04 0.72
C PRO A 117 5.87 2.43 0.31
N GLU A 118 6.14 2.59 -0.99
CA GLU A 118 7.49 2.79 -1.50
C GLU A 118 7.72 4.22 -1.98
N THR A 119 8.77 4.85 -1.44
CA THR A 119 9.15 6.23 -1.80
C THR A 119 10.42 6.32 -2.63
N GLU A 120 11.19 5.23 -2.65
CA GLU A 120 12.52 5.17 -3.24
C GLU A 120 12.55 4.19 -4.40
N LEU A 121 13.66 4.23 -5.15
CA LEU A 121 13.93 3.27 -6.21
C LEU A 121 14.07 1.85 -5.64
N PHE A 122 13.03 1.05 -5.81
CA PHE A 122 13.12 -0.40 -5.67
C PHE A 122 13.56 -0.96 -7.03
N ASN A 123 14.88 -1.16 -7.19
CA ASN A 123 15.54 -1.48 -8.47
C ASN A 123 15.35 -2.94 -8.92
N ASP A 124 14.11 -3.42 -8.95
CA ASP A 124 13.77 -4.75 -9.45
C ASP A 124 13.83 -4.85 -10.97
N PHE A 125 13.72 -3.70 -11.65
CA PHE A 125 13.71 -3.62 -13.10
C PHE A 125 14.68 -2.57 -13.59
N ALA A 126 15.57 -2.96 -14.50
CA ALA A 126 16.61 -2.09 -15.04
C ALA A 126 16.08 -0.84 -15.78
N TRP A 127 14.80 -0.83 -16.17
CA TRP A 127 14.15 0.30 -16.82
C TRP A 127 13.56 1.32 -15.84
N VAL A 128 13.43 0.99 -14.55
CA VAL A 128 12.94 1.92 -13.52
C VAL A 128 14.11 2.80 -13.08
N ALA A 129 14.26 3.93 -13.77
CA ALA A 129 15.40 4.84 -13.59
C ALA A 129 15.13 5.96 -12.56
N ILE A 130 13.87 6.18 -12.19
CA ILE A 130 13.47 7.21 -11.22
C ILE A 130 12.52 6.64 -10.17
N PRO A 131 12.53 7.18 -8.94
CA PRO A 131 11.58 6.77 -7.92
C PRO A 131 10.15 6.96 -8.44
N PRO A 132 9.27 5.96 -8.27
CA PRO A 132 7.90 6.05 -8.76
C PRO A 132 7.12 7.14 -7.98
N TYR A 133 7.46 7.36 -6.71
CA TYR A 133 6.84 8.37 -5.84
C TYR A 133 7.14 9.83 -6.22
N ARG A 134 6.10 10.67 -6.25
CA ARG A 134 6.18 12.11 -6.48
C ARG A 134 5.90 12.89 -5.19
N PRO A 135 6.92 13.57 -4.62
CA PRO A 135 6.71 14.47 -3.48
C PRO A 135 5.62 15.50 -3.76
N PHE A 136 4.84 15.86 -2.72
CA PHE A 136 3.73 16.83 -2.75
C PHE A 136 2.46 16.39 -3.52
N LYS A 137 2.48 15.23 -4.18
CA LYS A 137 1.32 14.66 -4.88
C LYS A 137 0.91 13.32 -4.27
N ASP A 138 1.88 12.42 -4.11
CA ASP A 138 1.64 11.05 -3.66
C ASP A 138 1.70 10.95 -2.13
N VAL A 139 1.09 9.89 -1.59
CA VAL A 139 0.96 9.66 -0.15
C VAL A 139 1.57 8.32 0.22
N VAL A 140 2.42 8.33 1.24
CA VAL A 140 2.99 7.13 1.80
C VAL A 140 1.98 6.45 2.71
N ILE A 141 1.70 5.17 2.45
CA ILE A 141 0.82 4.34 3.28
C ILE A 141 1.61 3.16 3.86
N PRO A 142 1.25 2.64 5.04
CA PRO A 142 1.85 1.41 5.53
C PRO A 142 1.50 0.23 4.60
N GLY A 143 2.47 -0.68 4.40
CA GLY A 143 2.20 -1.98 3.79
C GLY A 143 1.29 -2.83 4.67
N SER A 144 0.59 -3.79 4.07
CA SER A 144 -0.38 -4.60 4.79
C SER A 144 0.32 -5.58 5.73
N LEU A 145 -0.21 -5.66 6.95
CA LEU A 145 0.20 -6.62 7.96
C LEU A 145 -0.87 -7.71 8.05
N ASP A 146 -0.46 -8.97 7.95
CA ASP A 146 -1.36 -10.08 8.20
C ASP A 146 -1.69 -10.13 9.71
N LEU A 147 -2.95 -9.93 10.06
CA LEU A 147 -3.40 -9.86 11.45
C LEU A 147 -3.04 -11.12 12.25
N ILE A 148 -3.08 -12.29 11.61
CA ILE A 148 -2.74 -13.56 12.27
C ILE A 148 -1.23 -13.62 12.55
N GLU A 149 -0.40 -13.11 11.63
CA GLU A 149 1.04 -12.98 11.87
C GLU A 149 1.35 -12.00 13.01
N VAL A 150 0.66 -10.85 13.05
CA VAL A 150 0.80 -9.86 14.12
C VAL A 150 0.41 -10.45 15.47
N ILE A 151 -0.75 -11.12 15.57
CA ILE A 151 -1.19 -11.76 16.82
C ILE A 151 -0.17 -12.80 17.31
N LYS A 152 0.32 -13.68 16.41
CA LYS A 152 1.34 -14.68 16.76
C LYS A 152 2.66 -14.05 17.22
N ALA A 153 3.05 -12.91 16.65
CA ALA A 153 4.23 -12.17 17.11
C ALA A 153 4.03 -11.54 18.49
N LEU A 154 2.82 -11.01 18.75
CA LEU A 154 2.45 -10.44 20.05
C LEU A 154 2.40 -11.51 21.15
N GLU A 155 1.87 -12.70 20.86
CA GLU A 155 1.85 -13.84 21.81
C GLU A 155 3.25 -14.25 22.28
N LYS A 156 4.26 -14.11 21.41
CA LYS A 156 5.67 -14.42 21.71
C LYS A 156 6.42 -13.26 22.35
N SER A 157 5.81 -12.08 22.45
CA SER A 157 6.48 -10.88 22.93
C SER A 157 6.67 -10.94 24.45
N LYS A 158 7.93 -10.83 24.90
CA LYS A 158 8.26 -10.76 26.33
C LYS A 158 7.73 -9.48 26.99
N PRO A 159 7.55 -9.43 28.31
CA PRO A 159 7.35 -8.16 29.03
C PRO A 159 8.49 -7.18 28.75
N LEU A 160 8.19 -5.87 28.69
CA LEU A 160 9.15 -4.82 28.28
C LEU A 160 10.48 -4.87 29.08
N GLN A 161 10.40 -5.22 30.37
CA GLN A 161 11.54 -5.31 31.28
C GLN A 161 12.50 -6.45 30.93
N GLU A 162 11.98 -7.51 30.31
CA GLU A 162 12.73 -8.70 29.89
C GLU A 162 13.22 -8.61 28.44
N ARG A 163 12.79 -7.58 27.70
CA ARG A 163 13.21 -7.39 26.30
C ARG A 163 14.63 -6.83 26.26
N ARG A 164 15.51 -7.55 25.58
CA ARG A 164 16.85 -7.06 25.20
C ARG A 164 16.75 -5.88 24.23
N TYR A 165 15.79 -5.93 23.30
CA TYR A 165 15.56 -4.93 22.26
C TYR A 165 14.19 -4.27 22.41
N LEU A 166 14.09 -2.97 22.10
CA LEU A 166 12.82 -2.23 22.23
C LEU A 166 11.89 -2.46 21.03
N THR A 167 12.45 -2.71 19.86
CA THR A 167 11.71 -2.99 18.63
C THR A 167 12.40 -4.09 17.84
N ALA A 168 11.63 -4.78 17.01
CA ALA A 168 12.09 -5.70 15.99
C ALA A 168 11.34 -5.37 14.70
N PHE A 169 12.07 -5.18 13.61
CA PHE A 169 11.47 -5.07 12.29
C PHE A 169 11.15 -6.47 11.78
N PHE A 170 10.02 -6.61 11.11
CA PHE A 170 9.60 -7.85 10.46
C PHE A 170 9.42 -7.54 8.98
N GLY A 171 10.28 -8.10 8.14
CA GLY A 171 10.13 -8.07 6.70
C GLY A 171 9.95 -9.49 6.17
N ARG A 172 9.17 -9.63 5.09
CA ARG A 172 9.27 -10.81 4.23
C ARG A 172 10.37 -10.53 3.21
N ALA A 173 11.48 -11.24 3.27
CA ALA A 173 12.35 -11.29 2.10
C ALA A 173 11.85 -12.37 1.15
N ASP A 174 11.83 -12.02 -0.11
CA ASP A 174 11.70 -12.97 -1.19
C ASP A 174 12.96 -13.86 -1.20
N ILE A 175 12.78 -15.17 -1.01
CA ILE A 175 13.87 -16.16 -0.97
C ILE A 175 14.63 -16.16 -2.31
N ALA A 176 13.95 -15.87 -3.42
CA ALA A 176 14.59 -15.72 -4.72
C ALA A 176 15.55 -14.51 -4.75
N ARG A 177 15.23 -13.43 -4.03
CA ARG A 177 16.09 -12.23 -3.90
C ARG A 177 17.21 -12.40 -2.89
N ALA A 178 17.00 -13.17 -1.82
CA ALA A 178 18.06 -13.56 -0.89
C ALA A 178 19.19 -14.34 -1.60
N LEU A 179 18.85 -15.15 -2.61
CA LEU A 179 19.82 -15.87 -3.45
C LEU A 179 20.58 -14.95 -4.44
N LEU A 180 20.02 -13.79 -4.77
CA LEU A 180 20.64 -12.79 -5.65
C LEU A 180 21.51 -11.76 -4.90
N GLY A 181 21.63 -11.86 -3.58
CA GLY A 181 22.44 -10.95 -2.76
C GLY A 181 21.87 -9.53 -2.67
N ILE A 182 20.61 -9.31 -3.10
CA ILE A 182 19.91 -8.04 -2.98
C ILE A 182 19.02 -8.13 -1.73
N GLY A 183 19.61 -7.76 -0.59
CA GLY A 183 18.98 -7.83 0.74
C GLY A 183 20.03 -7.93 1.84
N CYS A 184 19.67 -7.53 3.06
CA CYS A 184 20.56 -7.57 4.22
C CYS A 184 21.22 -8.96 4.38
N ASP A 185 22.55 -8.95 4.47
CA ASP A 185 23.52 -10.06 4.57
C ASP A 185 22.95 -11.49 4.77
N SER A 186 23.38 -12.39 3.89
CA SER A 186 23.00 -13.80 3.72
C SER A 186 23.45 -14.75 4.85
N GLY A 187 23.39 -14.30 6.10
CA GLY A 187 23.87 -15.05 7.27
C GLY A 187 22.81 -15.78 8.09
N PHE A 188 21.51 -15.62 7.79
CA PHE A 188 20.43 -16.16 8.61
C PHE A 188 19.61 -17.25 7.89
N PRO A 189 19.20 -18.32 8.60
CA PRO A 189 18.41 -19.39 8.01
C PRO A 189 17.04 -18.86 7.51
N PRO A 190 16.52 -19.38 6.40
CA PRO A 190 15.32 -18.89 5.69
C PRO A 190 13.99 -19.04 6.46
N SER A 191 14.05 -19.43 7.74
CA SER A 191 12.88 -19.66 8.60
C SER A 191 12.59 -18.51 9.58
N GLU A 192 13.41 -17.46 9.62
CA GLU A 192 13.25 -16.37 10.60
C GLU A 192 13.09 -14.99 9.92
N PRO A 193 12.13 -14.15 10.37
CA PRO A 193 11.96 -12.80 9.86
C PRO A 193 13.16 -11.91 10.21
N TYR A 194 13.56 -11.08 9.24
CA TYR A 194 14.70 -10.16 9.32
C TYR A 194 14.53 -9.14 10.44
N CYS A 195 15.27 -9.30 11.54
CA CYS A 195 15.29 -8.35 12.65
C CYS A 195 16.42 -7.32 12.46
N VAL A 196 16.07 -6.06 12.13
CA VAL A 196 17.01 -4.94 12.27
C VAL A 196 17.00 -4.49 13.74
N GLU A 197 18.15 -4.58 14.41
CA GLU A 197 18.28 -4.28 15.85
C GLU A 197 18.52 -2.79 16.09
N VAL A 198 17.60 -2.11 16.80
CA VAL A 198 17.86 -0.77 17.35
C VAL A 198 18.21 -0.91 18.82
N GLY A 199 19.48 -0.71 19.15
CA GLY A 199 20.01 -0.80 20.51
C GLY A 199 19.46 0.29 21.44
N ARG A 200 19.54 0.04 22.76
CA ARG A 200 19.16 0.98 23.84
C ARG A 200 20.10 2.20 23.93
N HIS A 201 20.30 2.96 22.86
CA HIS A 201 20.90 4.31 22.95
C HIS A 201 20.27 5.23 21.90
N SER A 202 19.04 5.65 22.14
CA SER A 202 18.48 6.89 21.61
C SER A 202 17.24 7.25 22.41
N THR A 203 17.35 8.27 23.26
CA THR A 203 16.25 8.86 24.01
C THR A 203 15.62 10.01 23.22
N HIS A 204 15.32 9.86 21.92
CA HIS A 204 14.55 10.86 21.16
C HIS A 204 13.81 10.21 19.98
N LEU A 205 12.80 9.38 20.25
CA LEU A 205 11.90 8.89 19.19
C LEU A 205 10.46 8.68 19.71
N SER A 206 10.02 9.55 20.62
CA SER A 206 8.65 9.51 21.16
C SER A 206 7.74 10.61 20.59
N THR A 207 8.29 11.62 19.91
CA THR A 207 7.54 12.84 19.60
C THR A 207 6.99 12.89 18.17
N ALA A 208 7.47 12.05 17.26
CA ALA A 208 7.10 12.12 15.83
C ALA A 208 5.77 11.41 15.49
N ILE A 209 5.40 10.35 16.22
CA ILE A 209 4.22 9.54 15.91
C ILE A 209 2.93 10.21 16.43
N SER A 210 2.96 10.88 17.58
CA SER A 210 1.81 11.66 18.07
C SER A 210 1.51 12.88 17.20
N ALA A 211 2.54 13.53 16.63
CA ALA A 211 2.36 14.70 15.79
C ALA A 211 1.67 14.39 14.44
N LEU A 212 1.83 13.16 13.91
CA LEU A 212 1.16 12.75 12.68
C LEU A 212 -0.35 12.53 12.86
N PHE A 213 -0.78 12.09 14.06
CA PHE A 213 -2.19 11.92 14.40
C PHE A 213 -2.85 13.24 14.87
N GLU A 214 -2.11 14.16 15.49
CA GLU A 214 -2.64 15.48 15.86
C GLU A 214 -2.79 16.43 14.66
N ALA A 215 -2.01 16.24 13.58
CA ALA A 215 -2.18 16.99 12.33
C ALA A 215 -3.44 16.58 11.53
N LEU A 216 -3.99 15.39 11.80
CA LEU A 216 -5.31 14.95 11.33
C LEU A 216 -6.37 15.36 12.35
N CYS A 217 -6.55 16.68 12.51
CA CYS A 217 -7.60 17.26 13.32
C CYS A 217 -8.96 17.04 12.64
N VAL A 218 -9.58 15.88 12.85
CA VAL A 218 -11.03 15.71 12.70
C VAL A 218 -11.66 16.19 14.00
N ARG A 219 -12.45 17.27 13.92
CA ARG A 219 -13.21 17.81 15.05
C ARG A 219 -14.06 16.71 15.68
N GLN A 220 -13.78 16.41 16.93
CA GLN A 220 -14.65 15.67 17.82
C GLN A 220 -15.71 16.62 18.37
N SER A 221 -16.97 16.45 17.98
CA SER A 221 -18.12 16.95 18.75
C SER A 221 -19.40 16.21 18.38
N CYS A 222 -20.05 15.69 19.42
CA CYS A 222 -21.39 15.12 19.49
C CYS A 222 -21.55 13.66 19.05
N LEU A 223 -21.40 12.75 20.02
CA LEU A 223 -22.36 11.66 20.30
C LEU A 223 -22.05 11.07 21.69
N SER A 224 -22.32 11.88 22.71
CA SER A 224 -22.48 11.43 24.10
C SER A 224 -23.88 11.80 24.57
N GLU A 225 -24.90 11.34 23.84
CA GLU A 225 -26.31 11.42 24.24
C GLU A 225 -27.08 10.56 23.25
N GLN A 226 -27.26 9.28 23.58
CA GLN A 226 -28.31 8.36 23.09
C GLN A 226 -27.93 6.91 23.43
N LEU A 227 -27.64 6.65 24.70
CA LEU A 227 -27.84 5.34 25.32
C LEU A 227 -28.38 5.58 26.73
N SER A 228 -29.67 5.98 26.77
CA SER A 228 -30.58 5.87 27.90
C SER A 228 -31.91 5.35 27.38
#